data_AF-A0AAD3P8V6-F1
#
_entry.id   AF-A0AAD3P8V6-F1
#
_cell.length_a   1.000
_cell.length_b   1.000
_cell.length_c   1.000
_cell.angle_alpha   90.00
_cell.angle_beta   90.00
_cell.angle_gamma   90.00
#
_symmetry.space_group_name_H-M   'P 1'
#
loop_
_entity.id
_entity.type
_entity.pdbx_description
1 polymer ?
#
loop_
_entity_poly.entity_id
_entity_poly.type
_entity_poly.pdbx_seq_one_letter_code
_entity_poly.pdbx_strand_id
1 'polypeptide(L)'
;MLRKAARLFSRPTVTVVASPRSRPLSTELQATTMADQMFVEAWRRVVPNIDPPKTPLSFMKPRPPVPPSIPSKLTVNFYLPYSSELSRKEVDMVIVPATTGQMVEAVPVDRIDSSLVQKGAMEFTQKLSSASTDYEKAEAQIGVDVYSALNSALLG
;
A
#
# COMPACT_ATOMS: atom_id res chain seq x y z
N MET A 1 -65.52 -26.60 22.85
CA MET A 1 -65.19 -27.22 21.54
C MET A 1 -64.87 -26.10 20.55
N LEU A 2 -63.60 -25.90 20.19
CA LEU A 2 -63.27 -24.98 19.10
C LEU A 2 -61.98 -25.46 18.40
N ARG A 3 -62.05 -25.43 17.07
CA ARG A 3 -61.33 -26.29 16.13
C ARG A 3 -59.95 -25.71 15.77
N LYS A 4 -58.96 -26.60 15.61
CA LYS A 4 -57.66 -26.35 14.98
C LYS A 4 -57.84 -25.75 13.58
N ALA A 5 -57.03 -24.75 13.25
CA ALA A 5 -56.72 -24.37 11.87
C ALA A 5 -55.22 -24.13 11.75
N ALA A 6 -54.51 -25.08 11.15
CA ALA A 6 -53.12 -24.92 10.74
C ALA A 6 -53.08 -24.08 9.46
N ARG A 7 -52.43 -22.92 9.50
CA ARG A 7 -52.05 -22.16 8.30
C ARG A 7 -50.55 -22.34 8.07
N LEU A 8 -50.24 -23.11 7.03
CA LEU A 8 -48.89 -23.27 6.47
C LEU A 8 -48.43 -21.93 5.90
N PHE A 9 -47.49 -21.27 6.56
CA PHE A 9 -46.70 -20.21 5.93
C PHE A 9 -45.57 -20.87 5.14
N SER A 10 -45.75 -20.87 3.82
CA SER A 10 -44.72 -21.22 2.83
C SER A 10 -43.58 -20.18 2.90
N ARG A 11 -42.38 -20.61 3.31
CA ARG A 11 -41.15 -19.80 3.16
C ARG A 11 -40.71 -19.88 1.70
N PRO A 12 -40.50 -18.75 0.99
CA PRO A 12 -39.82 -18.80 -0.29
C PRO A 12 -38.33 -19.06 -0.05
N THR A 13 -37.83 -20.20 -0.52
CA THR A 13 -36.40 -20.46 -0.66
C THR A 13 -35.87 -19.57 -1.79
N VAL A 14 -35.21 -18.46 -1.46
CA VAL A 14 -34.45 -17.69 -2.44
C VAL A 14 -33.15 -18.44 -2.68
N THR A 15 -33.14 -19.26 -3.73
CA THR A 15 -31.90 -19.82 -4.28
C THR A 15 -31.15 -18.67 -4.95
N VAL A 16 -30.25 -18.02 -4.22
CA VAL A 16 -29.28 -17.10 -4.84
C VAL A 16 -28.33 -17.96 -5.64
N VAL A 17 -28.58 -18.06 -6.94
CA VAL A 17 -27.63 -18.60 -7.91
C VAL A 17 -26.44 -17.64 -7.90
N ALA A 18 -25.39 -17.99 -7.15
CA ALA A 18 -24.14 -17.26 -7.14
C ALA A 18 -23.52 -17.37 -8.55
N SER A 19 -23.67 -16.30 -9.33
CA SER A 19 -22.95 -16.11 -10.59
C SER A 19 -21.44 -16.10 -10.28
N PRO A 20 -20.61 -16.96 -10.92
CA PRO A 20 -19.18 -16.95 -10.71
C PRO A 20 -18.59 -15.84 -11.58
N ARG A 21 -18.82 -14.58 -11.17
CA ARG A 21 -18.07 -13.43 -11.67
C ARG A 21 -17.50 -12.65 -10.49
N SER A 22 -16.91 -13.38 -9.55
CA SER A 22 -15.83 -12.84 -8.75
C SER A 22 -14.70 -12.51 -9.72
N ARG A 23 -14.56 -11.22 -10.06
CA ARG A 23 -13.32 -10.73 -10.67
C ARG A 23 -12.20 -11.15 -9.71
N PRO A 24 -11.20 -11.93 -10.17
CA PRO A 24 -10.07 -12.23 -9.31
C PRO A 24 -9.43 -10.91 -8.88
N LEU A 25 -9.15 -10.80 -7.58
CA LEU A 25 -8.34 -9.73 -7.01
C LEU A 25 -7.03 -9.68 -7.81
N SER A 26 -6.62 -8.52 -8.32
CA SER A 26 -5.44 -8.32 -9.20
C SER A 26 -4.08 -8.64 -8.56
N THR A 27 -4.06 -9.41 -7.47
CA THR A 27 -2.86 -9.79 -6.74
C THR A 27 -2.23 -11.09 -7.29
N GLU A 28 -2.97 -11.87 -8.08
CA GLU A 28 -2.46 -13.07 -8.72
C GLU A 28 -1.96 -12.77 -10.14
N LEU A 29 -0.79 -12.14 -10.22
CA LEU A 29 -0.06 -11.97 -11.49
C LEU A 29 0.67 -13.30 -11.79
N GLN A 30 0.08 -14.13 -12.64
CA GLN A 30 0.69 -15.38 -13.12
C GLN A 30 2.07 -15.09 -13.76
N ALA A 31 2.99 -16.06 -13.62
CA ALA A 31 4.43 -15.98 -13.86
C ALA A 31 4.85 -15.03 -15.02
N THR A 32 5.51 -13.96 -14.61
CA THR A 32 5.91 -12.77 -15.39
C THR A 32 6.88 -13.04 -16.55
N THR A 33 7.49 -14.23 -16.63
CA THR A 33 8.44 -14.59 -17.70
C THR A 33 7.77 -14.75 -19.06
N MET A 34 6.49 -15.15 -19.10
CA MET A 34 5.76 -15.38 -20.36
C MET A 34 5.51 -14.09 -21.13
N ALA A 35 5.19 -12.99 -20.42
CA ALA A 35 4.91 -11.69 -21.05
C ALA A 35 6.17 -11.06 -21.68
N ASP A 36 7.32 -11.17 -21.01
CA ASP A 36 8.60 -10.71 -21.55
C ASP A 36 9.00 -11.50 -22.81
N GLN A 37 8.76 -12.81 -22.85
CA GLN A 37 9.06 -13.62 -24.03
C GLN A 37 8.17 -13.27 -25.22
N MET A 38 6.87 -13.08 -25.01
CA MET A 38 5.95 -12.64 -26.05
C MET A 38 6.35 -11.28 -26.65
N PHE A 39 6.80 -10.34 -25.81
CA PHE A 39 7.29 -9.04 -26.26
C PHE A 39 8.56 -9.17 -27.11
N VAL A 40 9.53 -9.99 -26.68
CA VAL A 40 10.79 -10.20 -27.41
C VAL A 40 10.54 -10.86 -28.77
N GLU A 41 9.63 -11.82 -28.86
CA GLU A 41 9.24 -12.45 -30.12
C GLU A 41 8.59 -11.47 -31.08
N ALA A 42 7.65 -10.65 -30.58
CA ALA A 42 7.01 -9.60 -31.36
C ALA A 42 8.01 -8.54 -31.83
N TRP A 43 8.95 -8.14 -30.98
CA TRP A 43 10.00 -7.16 -31.31
C TRP A 43 10.90 -7.68 -32.44
N ARG A 44 11.40 -8.91 -32.33
CA ARG A 44 12.25 -9.52 -33.37
C ARG A 44 11.57 -9.64 -34.72
N ARG A 45 10.24 -9.79 -34.72
CA ARG A 45 9.43 -9.82 -35.95
C ARG A 45 9.34 -8.45 -36.63
N VAL A 46 9.28 -7.36 -35.86
CA VAL A 46 9.10 -6.00 -36.39
C VAL A 46 10.43 -5.30 -36.66
N VAL A 47 11.42 -5.52 -35.81
CA VAL A 47 12.74 -4.88 -35.87
C VAL A 47 13.84 -5.94 -35.62
N PRO A 48 14.27 -6.67 -36.67
CA PRO A 48 15.25 -7.76 -36.52
C PRO A 48 16.69 -7.28 -36.27
N ASN A 49 17.01 -6.03 -36.61
CA ASN A 49 18.38 -5.51 -36.56
C ASN A 49 18.73 -4.76 -35.26
N ILE A 50 17.79 -4.65 -34.32
CA ILE A 50 17.99 -3.94 -33.04
C ILE A 50 17.62 -4.88 -31.91
N ASP A 51 18.52 -5.02 -30.93
CA ASP A 51 18.25 -5.82 -29.74
C ASP A 51 17.05 -5.27 -28.96
N PRO A 52 16.20 -6.15 -28.42
CA PRO A 52 15.00 -5.73 -27.69
C PRO A 52 15.39 -4.92 -26.44
N PRO A 53 14.63 -3.87 -26.10
CA PRO A 53 14.88 -3.09 -24.91
C PRO A 53 14.70 -3.95 -23.65
N LYS A 54 15.50 -3.67 -22.61
CA LYS A 54 15.37 -4.35 -21.32
C LYS A 54 14.09 -3.91 -20.63
N THR A 55 13.29 -4.86 -20.16
CA THR A 55 12.11 -4.58 -19.34
C THR A 55 12.53 -4.38 -17.87
N PRO A 56 11.77 -3.62 -17.06
CA PRO A 56 12.07 -3.47 -15.62
C PRO A 56 12.21 -4.81 -14.90
N LEU A 57 11.45 -5.82 -15.34
CA LEU A 57 11.49 -7.19 -14.84
C LEU A 57 12.86 -7.86 -15.01
N SER A 58 13.61 -7.49 -16.06
CA SER A 58 14.97 -8.00 -16.29
C SER A 58 15.95 -7.63 -15.16
N PHE A 59 15.64 -6.58 -14.39
CA PHE A 59 16.45 -6.11 -13.27
C PHE A 59 15.90 -6.55 -11.91
N MET A 60 14.72 -7.18 -11.86
CA MET A 60 14.08 -7.62 -10.63
C MET A 60 14.30 -9.12 -10.42
N LYS A 61 14.63 -9.50 -9.19
CA LYS A 61 14.66 -10.92 -8.83
C LYS A 61 13.23 -11.45 -8.85
N PRO A 62 12.96 -12.60 -9.48
CA PRO A 62 11.62 -13.19 -9.48
C PRO A 62 11.10 -13.35 -8.06
N ARG A 63 9.78 -13.17 -7.89
CA ARG A 63 9.12 -13.41 -6.62
C ARG A 63 9.40 -14.86 -6.20
N PRO A 64 9.94 -15.10 -4.99
CA PRO A 64 10.13 -16.46 -4.50
C PRO A 64 8.78 -17.17 -4.34
N PRO A 65 8.71 -18.50 -4.55
CA PRO A 65 7.49 -19.26 -4.35
C PRO A 65 7.00 -19.12 -2.90
N VAL A 66 5.69 -19.05 -2.71
CA VAL A 66 5.09 -18.94 -1.38
C VAL A 66 5.43 -20.22 -0.60
N PRO A 67 6.10 -20.10 0.57
CA PRO A 67 6.42 -21.28 1.37
C PRO A 67 5.13 -21.96 1.87
N PRO A 68 5.12 -23.30 2.00
CA PRO A 68 3.93 -24.06 2.40
C PRO A 68 3.56 -23.86 3.88
N SER A 69 4.45 -23.29 4.69
CA SER A 69 4.25 -23.00 6.11
C SER A 69 4.51 -21.52 6.40
N ILE A 70 3.76 -20.95 7.33
CA ILE A 70 3.94 -19.57 7.78
C ILE A 70 5.35 -19.44 8.39
N PRO A 71 6.22 -18.54 7.86
CA PRO A 71 7.56 -18.36 8.38
C PRO A 71 7.50 -17.71 9.77
N SER A 72 8.46 -18.06 10.63
CA SER A 72 8.56 -17.51 11.99
C SER A 72 9.04 -16.06 12.03
N LYS A 73 9.73 -15.58 10.98
CA LYS A 73 10.18 -14.20 10.82
C LYS A 73 9.73 -13.64 9.48
N LEU A 74 9.44 -12.33 9.44
CA LEU A 74 9.06 -11.61 8.24
C LEU A 74 10.30 -11.00 7.57
N THR A 75 10.47 -11.22 6.26
CA THR A 75 11.50 -10.54 5.47
C THR A 75 10.97 -9.21 4.96
N VAL A 76 11.49 -8.10 5.46
CA VAL A 76 11.06 -6.74 5.12
C VAL A 76 12.07 -6.08 4.19
N ASN A 77 11.53 -5.42 3.16
CA ASN A 77 12.29 -4.54 2.30
C ASN A 77 11.69 -3.14 2.38
N PHE A 78 12.47 -2.18 2.88
CA PHE A 78 12.11 -0.78 3.01
C PHE A 78 12.99 0.05 2.09
N TYR A 79 12.36 0.62 1.06
CA TYR A 79 12.99 1.40 0.01
C TYR A 79 12.43 2.82 0.01
N LEU A 80 13.32 3.79 -0.09
CA LEU A 80 13.05 5.19 -0.40
C LEU A 80 13.45 5.47 -1.86
N PRO A 81 12.95 6.55 -2.48
CA PRO A 81 13.30 6.90 -3.87
C PRO A 81 14.82 7.00 -4.13
N TYR A 82 15.60 7.38 -3.12
CA TYR A 82 17.05 7.61 -3.25
C TYR A 82 17.92 6.69 -2.37
N SER A 83 17.32 5.85 -1.52
CA SER A 83 18.06 5.00 -0.58
C SER A 83 17.29 3.72 -0.28
N SER A 84 17.99 2.60 -0.10
CA SER A 84 17.41 1.40 0.50
C SER A 84 17.84 1.31 1.95
N GLU A 85 16.95 1.61 2.89
CA GLU A 85 17.26 1.60 4.32
C GLU A 85 17.25 0.19 4.90
N LEU A 86 16.34 -0.69 4.45
CA LEU A 86 16.31 -2.10 4.86
C LEU A 86 16.12 -3.01 3.65
N SER A 87 17.04 -3.94 3.42
CA SER A 87 16.94 -4.93 2.34
C SER A 87 17.04 -6.33 2.93
N ARG A 88 16.00 -7.14 2.74
CA ARG A 88 15.88 -8.52 3.23
C ARG A 88 16.09 -8.65 4.75
N LYS A 89 15.67 -7.65 5.52
CA LYS A 89 15.82 -7.69 6.98
C LYS A 89 14.74 -8.60 7.57
N GLU A 90 15.16 -9.58 8.35
CA GLU A 90 14.24 -10.41 9.14
C GLU A 90 13.81 -9.68 10.40
N VAL A 91 12.51 -9.50 10.57
CA VAL A 91 11.88 -8.88 11.75
C VAL A 91 10.65 -9.66 12.16
N ASP A 92 10.32 -9.62 13.45
CA ASP A 92 9.16 -10.34 13.97
C ASP A 92 7.87 -9.55 13.70
N MET A 93 7.95 -8.21 13.72
CA MET A 93 6.80 -7.33 13.58
C MET A 93 7.19 -5.98 12.99
N VAL A 94 6.29 -5.40 12.18
CA VAL A 94 6.39 -4.02 11.67
C VAL A 94 5.05 -3.32 11.90
N ILE A 95 5.11 -2.10 12.44
CA ILE A 95 3.97 -1.19 12.55
C ILE A 95 4.13 -0.11 11.49
N VAL A 96 3.18 -0.01 10.57
CA VAL A 96 3.20 0.98 9.48
C VAL A 96 2.15 2.05 9.78
N PRO A 97 2.55 3.28 10.13
CA PRO A 97 1.62 4.39 10.37
C PRO A 97 1.19 5.01 9.04
N ALA A 98 0.43 4.28 8.23
CA ALA A 98 -0.04 4.79 6.95
C ALA A 98 -1.45 4.29 6.62
N THR A 99 -2.28 5.18 6.08
CA THR A 99 -3.60 4.83 5.55
C THR A 99 -3.48 3.96 4.28
N THR A 100 -2.42 4.17 3.48
CA THR A 100 -2.22 3.52 2.16
C THR A 100 -0.84 2.87 1.98
N GLY A 101 0.01 2.87 3.01
CA GLY A 101 1.36 2.28 2.97
C GLY A 101 2.38 3.03 2.11
N GLN A 102 2.07 4.24 1.65
CA GLN A 102 2.99 5.06 0.85
C GLN A 102 3.81 5.97 1.77
N MET A 103 5.14 5.84 1.70
CA MET A 103 6.09 6.70 2.40
C MET A 103 7.08 7.24 1.38
N VAL A 104 7.15 8.56 1.26
CA VAL A 104 8.06 9.23 0.31
C VAL A 104 9.42 9.48 0.94
N GLU A 105 9.44 9.72 2.25
CA GLU A 105 10.63 10.08 3.02
C GLU A 105 10.63 9.33 4.35
N ALA A 106 11.81 8.95 4.82
CA ALA A 106 12.00 8.42 6.17
C ALA A 106 13.32 8.90 6.75
N VAL A 107 13.23 9.48 7.93
CA VAL A 107 14.35 9.99 8.71
C VAL A 107 14.31 9.34 10.09
N PRO A 108 15.44 8.80 10.60
CA PRO A 108 15.51 8.29 11.96
C PRO A 108 15.10 9.35 12.99
N VAL A 109 14.27 8.97 13.97
CA VAL A 109 13.70 9.91 14.96
C VAL A 109 14.77 10.58 15.82
N ASP A 110 15.90 9.91 16.04
CA ASP A 110 17.07 10.45 16.76
C ASP A 110 17.71 11.66 16.09
N ARG A 111 17.46 11.87 14.79
CA ARG A 111 17.98 13.02 14.03
C ARG A 111 17.01 14.20 14.00
N ILE A 112 15.87 14.10 14.69
CA ILE A 112 14.82 15.12 14.69
C ILE A 112 14.93 15.95 15.98
N ASP A 113 15.04 17.27 15.83
CA ASP A 113 15.05 18.20 16.94
C ASP A 113 13.62 18.55 17.38
N SER A 114 13.28 18.13 18.61
CA SER A 114 11.97 18.41 19.22
C SER A 114 11.61 19.90 19.30
N SER A 115 12.59 20.78 19.47
CA SER A 115 12.35 22.22 19.59
C SER A 115 11.91 22.82 18.25
N LEU A 116 12.49 22.35 17.15
CA LEU A 116 12.11 22.77 15.80
C LEU A 116 10.73 22.23 15.42
N VAL A 117 10.40 21.02 15.85
CA VAL A 117 9.07 20.42 15.64
C VAL A 117 7.99 21.23 16.37
N GLN A 118 8.21 21.60 17.63
CA GLN A 118 7.26 22.42 18.39
C GLN A 118 7.09 23.81 17.77
N LYS A 119 8.18 24.44 17.35
CA LYS A 119 8.13 25.72 16.65
C LYS A 119 7.33 25.62 15.35
N GLY A 120 7.59 24.60 14.53
CA GLY A 120 6.86 24.36 13.28
C GLY A 120 5.37 24.12 13.52
N ALA A 121 5.01 23.34 14.55
CA ALA A 121 3.61 23.10 14.91
C ALA A 121 2.85 24.40 15.22
N MET A 122 3.47 25.32 15.97
CA MET A 122 2.86 26.63 16.26
C MET A 122 2.70 27.48 14.99
N GLU A 123 3.73 27.49 14.13
CA GLU A 123 3.72 28.26 12.88
C GLU A 123 2.63 27.78 11.92
N PHE A 124 2.48 26.48 11.72
CA PHE A 124 1.45 25.92 10.84
C PHE A 124 0.03 26.03 11.41
N THR A 125 -0.11 25.95 12.73
CA THR A 125 -1.40 26.23 13.40
C THR A 125 -1.81 27.68 13.21
N GLN A 126 -0.86 28.61 13.33
CA GLN A 126 -1.11 30.03 13.06
C GLN A 126 -1.45 30.27 11.59
N LYS A 127 -0.69 29.67 10.66
CA LYS A 127 -0.94 29.76 9.21
C LYS A 127 -2.34 29.26 8.85
N LEU A 128 -2.80 28.18 9.47
CA LEU A 128 -4.16 27.66 9.26
C LEU A 128 -5.23 28.69 9.66
N SER A 129 -5.01 29.42 10.76
CA SER A 129 -5.95 30.46 11.21
C SER A 129 -5.98 31.70 10.31
N SER A 130 -4.87 32.00 9.62
CA SER A 130 -4.75 33.15 8.72
C SER A 130 -4.98 32.83 7.24
N ALA A 131 -5.05 31.55 6.87
CA ALA A 131 -5.16 31.12 5.47
C ALA A 131 -6.48 31.56 4.85
N SER A 132 -6.38 32.19 3.67
CA SER A 132 -7.54 32.78 2.99
C SER A 132 -8.04 31.87 1.86
N THR A 133 -7.14 31.12 1.23
CA THR A 133 -7.46 30.21 0.14
C THR A 133 -7.56 28.76 0.60
N ASP A 134 -8.31 27.94 -0.13
CA ASP A 134 -8.44 26.51 0.20
C ASP A 134 -7.14 25.74 -0.01
N TYR A 135 -6.29 26.20 -0.94
CA TYR A 135 -4.95 25.65 -1.13
C TYR A 135 -4.05 25.89 0.09
N GLU A 136 -4.00 27.14 0.59
CA GLU A 136 -3.23 27.48 1.80
C GLU A 136 -3.76 26.76 3.04
N LYS A 137 -5.09 26.61 3.17
CA LYS A 137 -5.68 25.84 4.26
C LYS A 137 -5.29 24.37 4.18
N ALA A 138 -5.29 23.77 2.99
CA ALA A 138 -4.87 22.39 2.79
C ALA A 138 -3.39 22.19 3.14
N GLU A 139 -2.50 23.07 2.66
CA GLU A 139 -1.07 23.03 3.02
C GLU A 139 -0.84 23.21 4.52
N ALA A 140 -1.54 24.18 5.14
CA ALA A 140 -1.42 24.43 6.56
C ALA A 140 -1.95 23.25 7.40
N GLN A 141 -3.05 22.63 6.98
CA GLN A 141 -3.59 21.44 7.64
C GLN A 141 -2.63 20.25 7.55
N ILE A 142 -2.06 20.00 6.37
CA ILE A 142 -1.03 18.96 6.20
C ILE A 142 0.16 19.24 7.13
N GLY A 143 0.60 20.50 7.21
CA GLY A 143 1.64 20.92 8.14
C GLY A 143 1.29 20.59 9.59
N VAL A 144 0.11 20.98 10.06
CA VAL A 144 -0.37 20.68 11.42
C VAL A 144 -0.40 19.17 11.67
N ASP A 145 -0.93 18.38 10.73
CA ASP A 145 -1.04 16.93 10.88
C ASP A 145 0.34 16.26 10.99
N VAL A 146 1.30 16.66 10.15
CA VAL A 146 2.68 16.13 10.17
C VAL A 146 3.41 16.52 11.45
N TYR A 147 3.41 17.80 11.82
CA TYR A 147 4.09 18.27 13.03
C TYR A 147 3.46 17.73 14.31
N SER A 148 2.13 17.56 14.34
CA SER A 148 1.44 16.92 15.46
C SER A 148 1.86 15.45 15.59
N ALA A 149 1.89 14.70 14.49
CA ALA A 149 2.32 13.30 14.49
C ALA A 149 3.79 13.16 14.94
N LEU A 150 4.68 14.05 14.47
CA LEU A 150 6.08 14.09 14.91
C LEU A 150 6.21 14.38 16.41
N ASN A 151 5.43 15.34 16.92
CA ASN A 151 5.45 15.66 18.34
C ASN A 151 4.97 14.49 19.20
N SER A 152 3.92 13.77 18.77
CA SER A 152 3.49 12.53 19.42
C SER A 152 4.59 11.46 19.39
N ALA A 153 5.24 11.24 18.24
CA ALA A 153 6.28 10.23 18.10
C ALA A 153 7.54 10.52 18.95
N LEU A 154 7.86 11.79 19.21
CA LEU A 154 9.00 12.19 20.03
C LEU A 154 8.71 12.08 21.54
N LEU A 155 7.45 12.20 21.96
CA LEU A 155 7.06 12.17 23.36
C LEU A 155 6.78 10.76 23.90
N GLY A 156 6.56 9.77 23.02
CA GLY A 156 6.29 8.37 23.38
C GLY A 156 4.82 8.10 23.62
#